data_AF-A0A969G2U3-F1
#
_entry.id   AF-A0A969G2U3-F1
#
_cell.length_a   1.000
_cell.length_b   1.000
_cell.length_c   1.000
_cell.angle_alpha   90.00
_cell.angle_beta   90.00
_cell.angle_gamma   90.00
#
_symmetry.space_group_name_H-M   'P 1'
#
loop_
_entity.id
_entity.type
_entity.pdbx_description
1 polymer ?
#
loop_
_entity_poly.entity_id
_entity_poly.type
_entity_poly.pdbx_seq_one_letter_code
_entity_poly.pdbx_strand_id
1 'polypeptide(L)'
;MPPIQFSSNTSPTVPTSLLIIPSDISSITHLSLVLPTDNEEDNIQRLIYILSSLLDQILPGKYELIIVEDNSPDLTWQGLSRLLRKNFINQAFHTES
;
A
#
# COMPACT_ATOMS: atom_id res chain seq x y z
N MET A 1 -49.93 12.77 5.57
CA MET A 1 -48.51 12.37 5.48
C MET A 1 -47.72 13.55 4.96
N PRO A 2 -46.66 13.99 5.66
CA PRO A 2 -45.72 14.95 5.09
C PRO A 2 -44.82 14.27 4.04
N PRO A 3 -44.34 15.00 3.01
CA PRO A 3 -43.42 14.45 2.03
C PRO A 3 -42.04 14.18 2.66
N ILE A 4 -41.42 13.07 2.26
CA ILE A 4 -40.05 12.71 2.63
C ILE A 4 -39.11 13.67 1.89
N GLN A 5 -38.34 14.47 2.62
CA GLN A 5 -37.27 15.28 2.04
C GLN A 5 -36.01 14.42 1.92
N PHE A 6 -35.51 14.23 0.70
CA PHE A 6 -34.21 13.64 0.46
C PHE A 6 -33.14 14.71 0.69
N SER A 7 -32.35 14.57 1.76
CA SER A 7 -31.16 15.38 1.98
C SER A 7 -30.21 15.19 0.80
N SER A 8 -29.83 16.29 0.16
CA SER A 8 -28.83 16.31 -0.91
C SER A 8 -27.48 15.93 -0.34
N ASN A 9 -27.14 14.64 -0.39
CA ASN A 9 -25.82 14.16 -0.02
C ASN A 9 -24.80 14.71 -1.04
N THR A 10 -23.96 15.63 -0.60
CA THR A 10 -22.80 16.10 -1.36
C THR A 10 -21.88 14.92 -1.64
N SER A 11 -21.54 14.68 -2.91
CA SER A 11 -20.53 13.69 -3.29
C SER A 11 -19.21 13.98 -2.56
N PRO A 12 -18.51 12.96 -2.03
CA PRO A 12 -17.21 13.15 -1.42
C PRO A 12 -16.24 13.74 -2.46
N THR A 13 -15.54 14.80 -2.08
CA THR A 13 -14.50 15.42 -2.90
C THR A 13 -13.33 14.45 -3.03
N VAL A 14 -13.25 13.75 -4.16
CA VAL A 14 -12.12 12.86 -4.47
C VAL A 14 -10.91 13.74 -4.82
N PRO A 15 -9.72 13.53 -4.24
CA PRO A 15 -8.54 14.27 -4.64
C PRO A 15 -8.20 13.97 -6.11
N THR A 16 -8.28 14.99 -6.96
CA THR A 16 -7.93 14.90 -8.40
C THR A 16 -6.43 15.03 -8.67
N SER A 17 -5.62 15.13 -7.61
CA SER A 17 -4.17 15.26 -7.75
C SER A 17 -3.55 13.94 -8.18
N LEU A 18 -2.59 13.99 -9.10
CA LEU A 18 -1.80 12.82 -9.48
C LEU A 18 -1.02 12.32 -8.26
N LEU A 19 -0.98 11.00 -8.08
CA LEU A 19 -0.04 10.35 -7.18
C LEU A 19 1.36 10.50 -7.78
N ILE A 20 2.19 11.35 -7.18
CA ILE A 20 3.60 11.53 -7.56
C ILE A 20 4.43 10.62 -6.65
N ILE A 21 5.03 9.59 -7.24
CA ILE A 21 5.98 8.72 -6.55
C ILE A 21 7.37 9.38 -6.68
N PRO A 22 8.03 9.77 -5.59
CA PRO A 22 9.37 10.34 -5.66
C PRO A 22 10.34 9.29 -6.20
N SER A 23 10.89 9.52 -7.39
CA SER A 23 11.91 8.64 -7.96
C SER A 23 13.24 8.92 -7.26
N ASP A 24 13.76 7.97 -6.47
CA ASP A 24 15.15 8.01 -6.03
C ASP A 24 16.04 7.71 -7.27
N ILE A 25 16.85 8.69 -7.68
CA ILE A 25 17.55 8.72 -8.98
C ILE A 25 18.64 7.62 -9.08
N SER A 26 18.91 6.90 -7.98
CA SER A 26 20.00 5.93 -7.87
C SER A 26 19.65 4.47 -8.21
N SER A 27 18.37 4.09 -8.28
CA SER A 27 17.95 2.74 -8.69
C SER A 27 16.93 2.79 -9.83
N ILE A 28 17.24 2.12 -10.94
CA ILE A 28 16.28 1.98 -12.04
C ILE A 28 15.21 1.00 -11.56
N THR A 29 14.10 1.52 -11.06
CA THR A 29 12.88 0.76 -10.82
C THR A 29 12.29 0.40 -12.19
N HIS A 30 12.24 -0.90 -12.48
CA HIS A 30 11.71 -1.42 -13.75
C HIS A 30 10.21 -1.70 -13.67
N LEU A 31 9.69 -1.91 -12.45
CA LEU A 31 8.30 -2.24 -12.20
C LEU A 31 7.78 -1.52 -10.94
N SER A 32 6.69 -0.79 -11.09
CA SER A 32 5.89 -0.26 -9.99
C SER A 32 4.55 -0.98 -9.97
N LEU A 33 4.28 -1.75 -8.90
CA LEU A 33 3.01 -2.45 -8.73
C LEU A 33 2.17 -1.73 -7.68
N VAL A 34 1.04 -1.18 -8.12
CA VAL A 34 0.07 -0.50 -7.25
C VAL A 34 -1.00 -1.49 -6.81
N LEU A 35 -1.17 -1.64 -5.50
CA LEU A 35 -2.12 -2.56 -4.86
C LEU A 35 -3.16 -1.74 -4.08
N PRO A 36 -4.38 -1.53 -4.60
CA PRO A 36 -5.47 -0.99 -3.80
C PRO A 36 -5.93 -2.04 -2.77
N THR A 37 -6.20 -1.59 -1.55
CA THR A 37 -6.67 -2.43 -0.44
C THR A 37 -7.91 -1.83 0.21
N ASP A 38 -9.01 -2.58 0.23
CA ASP A 38 -10.20 -2.38 1.07
C ASP A 38 -10.62 -3.70 1.73
N ASN A 39 -10.57 -3.72 3.06
CA ASN A 39 -11.02 -4.84 3.89
C ASN A 39 -10.26 -6.17 3.68
N GLU A 40 -8.92 -6.13 3.59
CA GLU A 40 -8.06 -7.31 3.41
C GLU A 40 -7.06 -7.56 4.56
N GLU A 41 -7.41 -7.24 5.82
CA GLU A 41 -6.54 -7.37 7.00
C GLU A 41 -5.74 -8.70 7.04
N ASP A 42 -6.42 -9.81 6.77
CA ASP A 42 -5.84 -11.16 6.80
C ASP A 42 -4.97 -11.50 5.57
N ASN A 43 -5.30 -10.92 4.42
CA ASN A 43 -4.74 -11.33 3.14
C ASN A 43 -3.54 -10.48 2.72
N ILE A 44 -3.50 -9.22 3.13
CA ILE A 44 -2.50 -8.26 2.65
C ILE A 44 -1.07 -8.70 2.98
N GLN A 45 -0.84 -9.27 4.16
CA GLN A 45 0.49 -9.77 4.55
C GLN A 45 0.95 -10.92 3.66
N ARG A 46 0.05 -11.88 3.39
CA ARG A 46 0.35 -13.04 2.55
C ARG A 46 0.60 -12.64 1.11
N LEU A 47 -0.19 -11.68 0.60
CA LEU A 47 -0.03 -11.15 -0.74
C LEU A 47 1.33 -10.47 -0.91
N ILE A 48 1.71 -9.57 -0.01
CA ILE A 48 3.02 -8.90 -0.01
C ILE A 48 4.15 -9.94 0.01
N TYR A 49 4.07 -10.93 0.90
CA TYR A 49 5.09 -11.98 0.99
C TYR A 49 5.28 -12.74 -0.33
N ILE A 50 4.18 -13.18 -0.95
CA ILE A 50 4.23 -13.94 -2.21
C ILE A 50 4.79 -13.07 -3.34
N LEU A 51 4.30 -11.83 -3.47
CA LEU A 51 4.73 -10.92 -4.53
C LEU A 51 6.21 -10.56 -4.38
N SER A 52 6.65 -10.19 -3.17
CA SER A 52 8.07 -9.90 -2.93
C SER A 52 8.95 -11.12 -3.20
N SER A 53 8.58 -12.30 -2.70
CA SER A 53 9.37 -13.52 -2.92
C SER A 53 9.52 -13.87 -4.41
N LEU A 54 8.48 -13.62 -5.21
CA LEU A 54 8.51 -13.87 -6.65
C LEU A 54 9.33 -12.79 -7.38
N LEU A 55 9.12 -11.52 -7.04
CA LEU A 55 9.81 -10.41 -7.69
C LEU A 55 11.29 -10.33 -7.31
N ASP A 56 11.67 -10.74 -6.10
CA ASP A 56 13.08 -10.85 -5.70
C ASP A 56 13.86 -11.85 -6.57
N GLN A 57 13.19 -12.90 -7.07
CA GLN A 57 13.81 -13.89 -7.96
C GLN A 57 13.98 -13.38 -9.40
N ILE A 58 13.11 -12.48 -9.86
CA ILE A 58 13.02 -12.07 -11.27
C ILE A 58 13.61 -10.66 -11.50
N LEU A 59 13.38 -9.75 -10.56
CA LEU A 59 13.73 -8.32 -10.60
C LEU A 59 14.36 -7.85 -9.27
N PRO A 60 15.44 -8.49 -8.78
CA PRO A 60 16.02 -8.16 -7.48
C PRO A 60 16.37 -6.66 -7.38
N GLY A 61 15.79 -5.98 -6.39
CA GLY A 61 16.02 -4.55 -6.11
C GLY A 61 15.55 -3.60 -7.22
N LYS A 62 14.72 -4.06 -8.17
CA LYS A 62 14.27 -3.30 -9.35
C LYS A 62 12.75 -3.19 -9.43
N TYR A 63 12.06 -3.45 -8.33
CA TYR A 63 10.61 -3.26 -8.23
C TYR A 63 10.25 -2.51 -6.95
N GLU A 64 9.10 -1.84 -6.99
CA GLU A 64 8.43 -1.29 -5.82
C GLU A 64 7.00 -1.82 -5.73
N LEU A 65 6.54 -2.05 -4.49
CA LEU A 65 5.15 -2.34 -4.18
C LEU A 65 4.56 -1.11 -3.49
N ILE A 66 3.54 -0.52 -4.09
CA ILE A 66 2.85 0.67 -3.59
C ILE A 66 1.47 0.23 -3.14
N ILE A 67 1.22 0.27 -1.84
CA ILE A 67 -0.06 -0.15 -1.26
C ILE A 67 -0.89 1.11 -1.00
N VAL A 68 -2.09 1.13 -1.57
CA VAL A 68 -3.03 2.25 -1.47
C VAL A 68 -4.17 1.82 -0.55
N GLU A 69 -4.22 2.41 0.63
CA GLU A 69 -5.18 2.12 1.70
C GLU A 69 -6.04 3.38 1.94
N ASP A 70 -7.37 3.27 1.84
CA ASP A 70 -8.30 4.40 1.89
C ASP A 70 -9.18 4.39 3.16
N ASN A 71 -8.57 4.13 4.32
CA ASN A 71 -9.27 4.00 5.62
C ASN A 71 -10.27 2.84 5.66
N SER A 72 -9.82 1.65 5.30
CA SER A 72 -10.57 0.40 5.49
C SER A 72 -11.08 0.35 6.94
N PRO A 73 -12.34 -0.09 7.16
CA PRO A 73 -12.91 -0.19 8.49
C PRO A 73 -12.28 -1.32 9.32
N ASP A 74 -11.64 -2.28 8.67
CA ASP A 74 -10.83 -3.31 9.31
C ASP A 74 -9.41 -2.80 9.55
N LEU A 75 -8.65 -3.48 10.41
CA LEU A 75 -7.36 -2.97 10.86
C LEU A 75 -6.25 -3.20 9.81
N THR A 76 -6.60 -3.23 8.52
CA THR A 76 -5.71 -3.40 7.36
C THR A 76 -4.48 -2.49 7.45
N TRP A 77 -4.68 -1.20 7.77
CA TRP A 77 -3.58 -0.24 7.95
C TRP A 77 -2.64 -0.61 9.10
N GLN A 78 -3.15 -1.22 10.18
CA GLN A 78 -2.34 -1.66 11.32
C GLN A 78 -1.52 -2.89 10.96
N GLY A 79 -2.13 -3.82 10.20
CA GLY A 79 -1.46 -4.98 9.62
C GLY A 79 -0.26 -4.56 8.76
N LEU A 80 -0.48 -3.58 7.88
CA LEU A 80 0.56 -3.01 7.02
C LEU A 80 1.65 -2.29 7.82
N SER A 81 1.26 -1.43 8.75
CA SER A 81 2.19 -0.69 9.63
C SER A 81 3.10 -1.62 10.42
N ARG A 82 2.57 -2.74 10.91
CA ARG A 82 3.34 -3.75 11.64
C ARG A 82 4.32 -4.49 10.73
N LEU A 83 3.92 -4.80 9.50
CA LEU A 83 4.80 -5.44 8.51
C LEU A 83 5.96 -4.52 8.13
N LEU A 84 5.68 -3.25 7.83
CA LEU A 84 6.71 -2.26 7.50
C LEU A 84 7.74 -2.13 8.62
N ARG A 85 7.29 -1.94 9.87
CA ARG A 85 8.19 -1.86 11.04
C ARG A 85 9.10 -3.10 11.18
N LYS A 86 8.55 -4.30 10.99
CA LYS A 86 9.36 -5.55 11.05
C LYS A 86 10.43 -5.57 9.96
N ASN A 87 10.09 -5.18 8.73
CA ASN A 87 11.04 -5.16 7.62
C ASN A 87 12.14 -4.10 7.82
N PHE A 88 11.81 -2.91 8.32
CA PHE A 88 12.81 -1.88 8.64
C PHE A 88 13.77 -2.31 9.75
N ILE A 89 13.27 -2.99 10.78
CA ILE A 89 14.12 -3.52 11.86
C ILE A 89 15.04 -4.63 11.33
N ASN A 90 14.53 -5.55 10.52
CA ASN A 90 15.34 -6.65 9.97
C ASN A 90 16.43 -6.17 9.00
N GLN A 91 16.20 -5.08 8.27
CA GLN A 91 17.23 -4.48 7.42
C GLN A 91 18.28 -3.68 8.20
N ALA A 92 17.89 -2.97 9.27
CA ALA A 92 18.83 -2.19 10.10
C ALA A 92 19.90 -3.07 10.79
N PHE A 93 19.57 -4.33 11.08
CA PHE A 93 20.52 -5.30 11.68
C PHE A 93 21.36 -6.08 10.66
N HIS A 94 21.22 -5.83 9.35
CA HIS A 94 22.09 -6.42 8.32
C HIS A 94 23.19 -5.45 7.82
N THR A 95 23.29 -4.25 8.40
CA THR A 95 24.25 -3.20 8.01
C THR A 95 25.43 -2.99 8.98
N GLU A 96 25.67 -3.92 9.91
CA GLU A 96 26.91 -3.91 10.70
C GLU A 96 27.65 -5.25 10.47
N SER A 97 28.75 -5.17 9.70
CA SER A 97 29.82 -6.18 9.62
C SER A 97 31.07 -5.61 10.26
#